data_AF-A0A969L5U6-F1
#
_entry.id   AF-A0A969L5U6-F1
#
_cell.length_a   1.000
_cell.length_b   1.000
_cell.length_c   1.000
_cell.angle_alpha   90.00
_cell.angle_beta   90.00
_cell.angle_gamma   90.00
#
_symmetry.space_group_name_H-M   'P 1'
#
loop_
_entity.id
_entity.type
_entity.pdbx_description
1 polymer ?
#
loop_
_entity_poly.entity_id
_entity_poly.type
_entity_poly.pdbx_seq_one_letter_code
_entity_poly.pdbx_strand_id
1 'polypeptide(L)'
;MVGLLSVYPDGIRPDKIPFLTDYSREQIRLGFKPMDQFILQLDKFCSLLFSLCFLLVLILLGICLLYAGFLGLFSALRWILGEDGSRAYEEIIYFGFFGLIMLLGITNGLLTRKPFRDNLRLARWQYRLSVILSAGFLPFIGWVVRYIMYVYYSNLPKKRIIGSIISLLLVFYVFIFYVIIQKKAPQLLDFRAYYSRGSEYFQINPRHYDNLRASGQLSFGISIQSDIVQGDFLKLFLAYPKHLDEVLDDLCNQAEVPDSLNRYERRALKDRRNLQCLADYYRIHINDSLYARPVFMYYEHPETYEKGIISYLPADGFQAGQNILKVSLAQPNPNPNQEKDYLYVLPFWYQPPHFIDSEKP
;
A
#
# COMPACT_ATOMS: atom_id res chain seq x y z
N MET A 1 -16.05 -13.65 45.22
CA MET A 1 -15.36 -14.26 46.38
C MET A 1 -16.04 -14.02 47.73
N VAL A 2 -17.09 -13.19 47.82
CA VAL A 2 -17.87 -13.00 49.05
C VAL A 2 -18.44 -14.33 49.58
N GLY A 3 -18.83 -15.25 48.69
CA GLY A 3 -19.28 -16.60 49.07
C GLY A 3 -18.21 -17.46 49.76
N LEU A 4 -16.93 -17.31 49.42
CA LEU A 4 -15.84 -18.04 50.09
C LEU A 4 -15.55 -17.49 51.48
N LEU A 5 -15.67 -16.17 51.67
CA LEU A 5 -15.54 -15.54 53.00
C LEU A 5 -16.66 -15.98 53.94
N SER A 6 -17.88 -16.16 53.42
CA SER A 6 -19.03 -16.63 54.21
C SER A 6 -18.86 -18.06 54.73
N VAL A 7 -18.13 -18.92 54.02
CA VAL A 7 -17.96 -20.34 54.37
C VAL A 7 -16.62 -20.58 55.08
N TYR A 8 -15.58 -19.81 54.74
CA TYR A 8 -14.23 -19.91 55.29
C TYR A 8 -13.69 -18.53 55.70
N PRO A 9 -14.17 -17.97 56.83
CA PRO A 9 -13.83 -16.61 57.26
C PRO A 9 -12.34 -16.44 57.58
N ASP A 10 -11.70 -17.49 58.12
CA ASP A 10 -10.28 -17.49 58.50
C ASP A 10 -9.32 -17.69 57.30
N GLY A 11 -9.86 -17.85 56.08
CA GLY A 11 -9.06 -18.04 54.87
C GLY A 11 -8.26 -19.35 54.86
N ILE A 12 -7.03 -19.28 54.35
CA ILE A 12 -6.15 -20.45 54.19
C ILE A 12 -5.63 -20.86 55.57
N ARG A 13 -5.85 -22.13 55.94
CA ARG A 13 -5.29 -22.75 57.16
C ARG A 13 -4.16 -23.72 56.74
N PRO A 14 -2.89 -23.28 56.71
CA PRO A 14 -1.78 -24.08 56.18
C PRO A 14 -1.61 -25.40 56.93
N ASP A 15 -2.02 -25.40 58.21
CA ASP A 15 -1.90 -26.56 59.09
C ASP A 15 -2.80 -27.74 58.71
N LYS A 16 -3.89 -27.44 58.00
CA LYS A 16 -4.92 -28.41 57.60
C LYS A 16 -4.76 -28.89 56.16
N ILE A 17 -3.74 -28.42 55.43
CA ILE A 17 -3.52 -28.84 54.05
C ILE A 17 -2.64 -30.11 54.06
N PRO A 18 -3.16 -31.26 53.60
CA PRO A 18 -2.36 -32.47 53.53
C PRO A 18 -1.24 -32.33 52.50
N PHE A 19 -0.12 -33.01 52.73
CA PHE A 19 1.06 -33.04 51.85
C PHE A 19 1.92 -31.76 51.75
N LEU A 20 1.69 -30.76 52.62
CA LEU A 20 2.58 -29.59 52.71
C LEU A 20 3.71 -29.79 53.72
N THR A 21 4.94 -29.51 53.28
CA THR A 21 6.14 -29.41 54.13
C THR A 21 6.08 -28.17 55.02
N ASP A 22 6.83 -28.17 56.12
CA ASP A 22 6.85 -27.05 57.08
C ASP A 22 7.34 -25.75 56.43
N TYR A 23 8.34 -25.84 55.56
CA TYR A 23 8.81 -24.72 54.76
C TYR A 23 7.69 -24.11 53.89
N SER A 24 6.91 -24.93 53.19
CA SER A 24 5.80 -24.45 52.37
C SER A 24 4.68 -23.84 53.22
N ARG A 25 4.42 -24.33 54.45
CA ARG A 25 3.45 -23.70 55.36
C ARG A 25 3.91 -22.31 55.78
N GLU A 26 5.18 -22.17 56.13
CA GLU A 26 5.76 -20.90 56.54
C GLU A 26 5.73 -19.87 55.39
N GLN A 27 6.07 -20.30 54.18
CA GLN A 27 5.96 -19.46 52.98
C GLN A 27 4.52 -19.04 52.68
N ILE A 28 3.53 -19.92 52.89
CA ILE A 28 2.12 -19.54 52.72
C ILE A 28 1.69 -18.50 53.76
N ARG A 29 2.12 -18.65 55.04
CA ARG A 29 1.82 -17.67 56.10
C ARG A 29 2.44 -16.31 55.82
N LEU A 30 3.64 -16.27 55.25
CA LEU A 30 4.36 -15.03 54.93
C LEU A 30 3.89 -14.39 53.62
N GLY A 31 3.56 -15.21 52.62
CA GLY A 31 3.26 -14.77 51.26
C GLY A 31 1.80 -14.38 51.02
N PHE A 32 0.85 -15.02 51.70
CA PHE A 32 -0.58 -14.71 51.52
C PHE A 32 -1.07 -13.77 52.61
N LYS A 33 -1.58 -12.61 52.17
CA LYS A 33 -2.27 -11.67 53.05
C LYS A 33 -3.58 -12.27 53.61
N PRO A 34 -4.08 -11.72 54.72
CA PRO A 34 -5.42 -12.01 55.22
C PRO A 34 -6.50 -11.98 54.10
N MET A 35 -7.46 -12.89 54.17
CA MET A 35 -8.46 -13.14 53.11
C MET A 35 -9.30 -11.90 52.77
N ASP A 36 -9.63 -11.10 53.78
CA ASP A 36 -10.31 -9.80 53.67
C ASP A 36 -9.49 -8.81 52.83
N GLN A 37 -8.20 -8.69 53.08
CA GLN A 37 -7.30 -7.82 52.30
C GLN A 37 -7.15 -8.32 50.86
N PHE A 38 -7.08 -9.63 50.65
CA PHE A 38 -7.02 -10.21 49.31
C PHE A 38 -8.28 -9.90 48.50
N ILE A 39 -9.47 -10.05 49.10
CA ILE A 39 -10.74 -9.70 48.45
C ILE A 39 -10.77 -8.21 48.10
N LEU A 40 -10.37 -7.33 49.01
CA LEU A 40 -10.31 -5.88 48.75
C LEU A 40 -9.34 -5.51 47.62
N GLN A 41 -8.19 -6.19 47.54
CA GLN A 41 -7.24 -5.97 46.45
C GLN A 41 -7.77 -6.49 45.11
N LEU A 42 -8.41 -7.66 45.12
CA LEU A 42 -9.03 -8.24 43.94
C LEU A 42 -10.17 -7.36 43.44
N ASP A 43 -11.02 -6.84 44.33
CA ASP A 43 -12.12 -5.94 43.98
C ASP A 43 -11.62 -4.63 43.35
N LYS A 44 -10.57 -4.04 43.94
CA LYS A 44 -9.88 -2.87 43.35
C LYS A 44 -9.30 -3.18 41.98
N PHE A 45 -8.70 -4.35 41.81
CA PHE A 45 -8.15 -4.79 40.53
C PHE A 45 -9.24 -5.03 39.48
N CYS A 46 -10.32 -5.70 39.85
CA CYS A 46 -11.49 -5.92 38.98
C CYS A 46 -12.13 -4.59 38.57
N SER A 47 -12.30 -3.65 39.50
CA SER A 47 -12.85 -2.33 39.22
C SER A 47 -11.94 -1.50 38.29
N LEU A 48 -10.62 -1.62 38.46
CA LEU A 48 -9.65 -1.00 37.56
C LEU A 48 -9.70 -1.63 36.15
N LEU A 49 -9.71 -2.96 36.05
CA LEU A 49 -9.87 -3.65 34.77
C LEU A 49 -11.19 -3.29 34.08
N PHE A 50 -12.29 -3.29 34.83
CA PHE A 50 -13.60 -2.94 34.31
C PHE A 50 -13.62 -1.52 33.76
N SER A 51 -13.12 -0.54 34.52
CA SER A 51 -13.07 0.85 34.05
C SER A 51 -12.12 1.05 32.87
N LEU A 52 -11.03 0.30 32.77
CA LEU A 52 -10.12 0.32 31.61
C LEU A 52 -10.77 -0.29 30.36
N CYS A 53 -11.44 -1.43 30.49
CA CYS A 53 -12.21 -2.06 29.40
C CYS A 53 -13.35 -1.15 28.94
N PHE A 54 -14.08 -0.55 29.88
CA PHE A 54 -15.14 0.41 29.59
C PHE A 54 -14.61 1.64 28.84
N LEU A 55 -13.47 2.19 29.28
CA LEU A 55 -12.79 3.28 28.59
C LEU A 55 -12.37 2.90 27.17
N LEU A 56 -11.84 1.70 26.97
CA LEU A 56 -11.47 1.19 25.65
C LEU A 56 -12.70 1.10 24.72
N VAL A 57 -13.81 0.55 25.22
CA VAL A 57 -15.07 0.46 24.46
C VAL A 57 -15.58 1.84 24.08
N LEU A 58 -15.54 2.81 24.99
CA LEU A 58 -15.94 4.19 24.70
C LEU A 58 -15.01 4.84 23.66
N ILE A 59 -13.71 4.59 23.72
CA ILE A 59 -12.76 5.08 22.70
C ILE A 59 -13.09 4.48 21.32
N LEU A 60 -13.30 3.17 21.25
CA LEU A 60 -13.67 2.49 20.00
C LEU A 60 -14.99 3.03 19.43
N LEU A 61 -15.99 3.24 20.29
CA LEU A 61 -17.25 3.85 19.90
C LEU A 61 -17.04 5.26 19.32
N GLY A 62 -16.19 6.08 19.93
CA GLY A 62 -15.87 7.41 19.42
C GLY A 62 -15.17 7.37 18.06
N ILE A 63 -14.25 6.42 17.85
CA ILE A 63 -13.62 6.19 16.53
C ILE A 63 -14.68 5.81 15.49
N CYS A 64 -15.59 4.89 15.83
CA CYS A 64 -16.69 4.49 14.94
C CYS A 64 -17.59 5.67 14.58
N LEU A 65 -17.98 6.51 15.54
CA LEU A 65 -18.81 7.68 15.30
C LEU A 65 -18.10 8.74 14.45
N LEU A 66 -16.81 9.01 14.71
CA LEU A 66 -16.02 9.91 13.86
C LEU A 66 -15.92 9.39 12.44
N TYR A 67 -15.68 8.09 12.27
CA TYR A 67 -15.60 7.47 10.95
C TYR A 67 -16.94 7.52 10.21
N ALA A 68 -18.05 7.22 10.90
CA ALA A 68 -19.39 7.36 10.34
C ALA A 68 -19.70 8.82 9.95
N GLY A 69 -19.33 9.79 10.79
CA GLY A 69 -19.47 11.22 10.49
C GLY A 69 -18.64 11.65 9.29
N PHE A 70 -17.40 11.16 9.17
CA PHE A 70 -16.54 11.39 8.02
C PHE A 70 -17.14 10.81 6.74
N LEU A 71 -17.58 9.54 6.76
CA LEU A 71 -18.23 8.90 5.62
C LEU A 71 -19.53 9.60 5.23
N GLY A 72 -20.31 10.05 6.20
CA GLY A 72 -21.54 10.82 5.98
C GLY A 72 -21.26 12.16 5.30
N LEU A 73 -20.30 12.93 5.83
CA LEU A 73 -19.85 14.20 5.25
C LEU A 73 -19.33 13.99 3.82
N PHE A 74 -18.51 12.96 3.63
CA PHE A 74 -17.95 12.60 2.34
C PHE A 74 -19.03 12.24 1.31
N SER A 75 -20.01 11.42 1.72
CA SER A 75 -21.13 11.02 0.86
C SER A 75 -22.00 12.23 0.49
N ALA A 76 -22.25 13.14 1.43
CA ALA A 76 -22.98 14.38 1.18
C ALA A 76 -22.24 15.32 0.22
N LEU A 77 -20.91 15.45 0.36
CA LEU A 77 -20.09 16.25 -0.55
C LEU A 77 -20.09 15.68 -1.97
N ARG A 78 -19.97 14.36 -2.12
CA ARG A 78 -20.09 13.69 -3.43
C ARG A 78 -21.44 13.96 -4.10
N TRP A 79 -22.52 13.91 -3.31
CA TRP A 79 -23.86 14.21 -3.80
C TRP A 79 -24.00 15.65 -4.31
N ILE A 80 -23.32 16.62 -3.68
CA ILE A 80 -23.38 18.05 -4.06
C ILE A 80 -22.46 18.38 -5.25
N LEU A 81 -21.27 17.77 -5.31
CA LEU A 81 -20.20 18.17 -6.25
C LEU A 81 -20.15 17.35 -7.56
N GLY A 82 -20.92 16.26 -7.67
CA GLY A 82 -20.92 15.38 -8.86
C GLY A 82 -19.75 14.38 -8.90
N GLU A 83 -19.87 13.34 -9.73
CA GLU A 83 -18.97 12.17 -9.71
C GLU A 83 -17.61 12.41 -10.42
N ASP A 84 -17.52 13.42 -11.28
CA ASP A 84 -16.42 13.60 -12.24
C ASP A 84 -15.08 14.07 -11.62
N GLY A 85 -15.09 14.57 -10.38
CA GLY A 85 -13.89 15.02 -9.66
C GLY A 85 -13.34 14.04 -8.61
N SER A 86 -13.94 12.86 -8.48
CA SER A 86 -13.90 12.02 -7.26
C SER A 86 -12.50 11.74 -6.66
N ARG A 87 -11.50 11.36 -7.47
CA ARG A 87 -10.20 10.91 -6.93
C ARG A 87 -9.33 12.00 -6.30
N ALA A 88 -9.23 13.18 -6.92
CA ALA A 88 -8.40 14.26 -6.38
C ALA A 88 -9.01 14.87 -5.10
N TYR A 89 -10.35 15.01 -5.07
CA TYR A 89 -11.06 15.48 -3.88
C TYR A 89 -11.01 14.45 -2.74
N GLU A 90 -11.03 13.16 -3.05
CA GLU A 90 -10.87 12.09 -2.06
C GLU A 90 -9.58 12.22 -1.25
N GLU A 91 -8.45 12.38 -1.95
CA GLU A 91 -7.16 12.52 -1.30
C GLU A 91 -7.10 13.80 -0.47
N ILE A 92 -7.55 14.94 -1.02
CA ILE A 92 -7.54 16.23 -0.32
C ILE A 92 -8.45 16.21 0.91
N ILE A 93 -9.65 15.63 0.83
CA ILE A 93 -10.58 15.53 1.96
C ILE A 93 -10.02 14.59 3.02
N TYR A 94 -9.46 13.45 2.62
CA TYR A 94 -8.85 12.51 3.54
C TYR A 94 -7.65 13.12 4.27
N PHE A 95 -6.67 13.65 3.53
CA PHE A 95 -5.50 14.31 4.12
C PHE A 95 -5.86 15.56 4.91
N GLY A 96 -6.85 16.34 4.46
CA GLY A 96 -7.35 17.51 5.17
C GLY A 96 -8.01 17.16 6.49
N PHE A 97 -8.89 16.16 6.51
CA PHE A 97 -9.60 15.71 7.71
C PHE A 97 -8.64 15.08 8.73
N PHE A 98 -7.82 14.12 8.31
CA PHE A 98 -6.83 13.50 9.19
C PHE A 98 -5.75 14.48 9.63
N GLY A 99 -5.31 15.37 8.73
CA GLY A 99 -4.36 16.44 9.02
C GLY A 99 -4.91 17.41 10.06
N LEU A 100 -6.18 17.79 9.97
CA LEU A 100 -6.85 18.63 10.96
C LEU A 100 -6.92 17.94 12.33
N ILE A 101 -7.35 16.68 12.39
CA ILE A 101 -7.39 15.91 13.65
C ILE A 101 -5.99 15.81 14.26
N MET A 102 -4.98 15.51 13.45
CA MET A 102 -3.59 15.41 13.89
C MET A 102 -3.08 16.76 14.42
N LEU A 103 -3.35 17.86 13.72
CA LEU A 103 -3.00 19.21 14.15
C LEU A 103 -3.65 19.56 15.50
N LEU A 104 -4.94 19.26 15.66
CA LEU A 104 -5.66 19.48 16.92
C LEU A 104 -5.10 18.62 18.07
N GLY A 105 -4.69 17.38 17.78
CA GLY A 105 -4.02 16.51 18.74
C GLY A 105 -2.64 17.03 19.17
N ILE A 106 -1.80 17.43 18.19
CA ILE A 106 -0.46 18.00 18.43
C ILE A 106 -0.55 19.29 19.23
N THR A 107 -1.44 20.20 18.83
CA THR A 107 -1.65 21.46 19.55
C THR A 107 -2.07 21.20 20.99
N ASN A 108 -3.07 20.34 21.25
CA ASN A 108 -3.46 19.98 22.61
C ASN A 108 -2.30 19.37 23.42
N GLY A 109 -1.46 18.53 22.80
CA GLY A 109 -0.27 17.95 23.42
C GLY A 109 0.82 18.99 23.76
N LEU A 110 1.08 19.93 22.86
CA LEU A 110 2.03 21.03 23.05
C LEU A 110 1.59 21.98 24.16
N LEU A 111 0.31 22.37 24.15
CA LEU A 111 -0.31 23.23 25.17
C LEU A 111 -0.30 22.62 26.58
N THR A 112 -0.11 21.30 26.71
CA THR A 112 -0.02 20.59 28.00
C THR A 112 1.39 20.68 28.63
N ARG A 113 2.41 21.17 27.89
CA ARG A 113 3.78 21.29 28.42
C ARG A 113 3.88 22.43 29.45
N LYS A 114 4.75 22.26 30.45
CA LYS A 114 5.03 23.24 31.53
C LYS A 114 5.06 24.72 31.06
N PRO A 115 5.86 25.13 30.05
CA PRO A 115 5.97 26.54 29.66
C PRO A 115 4.65 27.16 29.19
N PHE A 116 3.73 26.37 28.63
CA PHE A 116 2.43 26.86 28.14
C PHE A 116 1.32 26.74 29.20
N ARG A 117 1.47 25.79 30.14
CA ARG A 117 0.54 25.59 31.25
C ARG A 117 0.54 26.74 32.25
N ASP A 118 1.69 27.38 32.44
CA ASP A 118 1.84 28.45 33.44
C ASP A 118 1.27 29.79 32.94
N ASN A 119 0.94 29.91 31.65
CA ASN A 119 0.24 31.06 31.08
C ASN A 119 -1.29 30.87 31.15
N LEU A 120 -1.96 31.70 31.95
CA LEU A 120 -3.40 31.61 32.23
C LEU A 120 -4.29 31.63 30.98
N ARG A 121 -3.89 32.40 29.94
CA ARG A 121 -4.66 32.47 28.68
C ARG A 121 -4.56 31.16 27.92
N LEU A 122 -3.35 30.63 27.76
CA LEU A 122 -3.10 29.39 27.03
C LEU A 122 -3.66 28.18 27.77
N ALA A 123 -3.61 28.16 29.10
CA ALA A 123 -4.26 27.13 29.91
C ALA A 123 -5.78 27.10 29.71
N ARG A 124 -6.43 28.27 29.61
CA ARG A 124 -7.88 28.36 29.31
C ARG A 124 -8.20 27.85 27.91
N TRP A 125 -7.38 28.19 26.91
CA TRP A 125 -7.52 27.68 25.54
C TRP A 125 -7.32 26.16 25.48
N GLN A 126 -6.31 25.64 26.17
CA GLN A 126 -6.05 24.20 26.28
C GLN A 126 -7.25 23.47 26.88
N TYR A 127 -7.80 23.98 28.00
CA TYR A 127 -8.97 23.38 28.62
C TYR A 127 -10.17 23.38 27.67
N ARG A 128 -10.48 24.52 27.04
CA ARG A 128 -11.57 24.62 26.05
C ARG A 128 -11.38 23.67 24.87
N LEU A 129 -10.18 23.61 24.31
CA LEU A 129 -9.85 22.70 23.22
C LEU A 129 -10.05 21.25 23.65
N SER A 130 -9.62 20.86 24.85
CA SER A 130 -9.84 19.50 25.38
C SER A 130 -11.32 19.17 25.56
N VAL A 131 -12.15 20.16 25.94
CA VAL A 131 -13.60 20.01 26.07
C VAL A 131 -14.23 19.79 24.70
N ILE A 132 -13.89 20.64 23.72
CA ILE A 132 -14.39 20.58 22.35
C ILE A 132 -13.99 19.26 21.69
N LEU A 133 -12.73 18.84 21.83
CA LEU A 133 -12.25 17.57 21.27
C LEU A 133 -12.97 16.37 21.88
N SER A 134 -13.15 16.35 23.20
CA SER A 134 -13.87 15.26 23.87
C SER A 134 -15.35 15.19 23.44
N ALA A 135 -16.00 16.35 23.28
CA ALA A 135 -17.37 16.44 22.83
C ALA A 135 -17.51 16.10 21.33
N GLY A 136 -16.59 16.54 20.48
CA GLY A 136 -16.60 16.16 19.06
C GLY A 136 -16.36 14.66 18.85
N PHE A 137 -15.48 14.07 19.66
CA PHE A 137 -15.17 12.63 19.63
C PHE A 137 -16.33 11.76 20.15
N LEU A 138 -17.00 12.20 21.22
CA LEU A 138 -18.17 11.54 21.82
C LEU A 138 -19.20 12.60 22.27
N PRO A 139 -20.17 12.99 21.41
CA PRO A 139 -21.06 14.13 21.66
C PRO A 139 -21.92 13.99 22.92
N PHE A 140 -22.35 12.77 23.26
CA PHE A 140 -23.26 12.53 24.38
C PHE A 140 -22.56 12.13 25.68
N ILE A 141 -21.36 11.55 25.61
CA ILE A 141 -20.71 10.84 26.74
C ILE A 141 -19.26 11.33 26.95
N GLY A 142 -18.77 12.30 26.16
CA GLY A 142 -17.38 12.78 26.24
C GLY A 142 -16.95 13.32 27.60
N TRP A 143 -17.89 13.72 28.48
CA TRP A 143 -17.60 14.12 29.86
C TRP A 143 -17.21 12.92 30.74
N VAL A 144 -17.80 11.74 30.54
CA VAL A 144 -17.49 10.50 31.27
C VAL A 144 -16.06 10.04 30.95
N VAL A 145 -15.70 9.99 29.67
CA VAL A 145 -14.35 9.62 29.22
C VAL A 145 -13.31 10.54 29.84
N ARG A 146 -13.58 11.86 29.85
CA ARG A 146 -12.67 12.84 30.41
C ARG A 146 -12.51 12.70 31.93
N TYR A 147 -13.60 12.45 32.64
CA TYR A 147 -13.58 12.19 34.08
C TYR A 147 -12.71 10.97 34.39
N ILE A 148 -12.95 9.84 33.71
CA ILE A 148 -12.16 8.61 33.87
C ILE A 148 -10.68 8.87 33.55
N MET A 149 -10.39 9.57 32.45
CA MET A 149 -9.01 9.94 32.08
C MET A 149 -8.32 10.82 33.14
N TYR A 150 -9.03 11.79 33.75
CA TYR A 150 -8.45 12.59 34.83
C TYR A 150 -8.20 11.80 36.10
N VAL A 151 -9.07 10.85 36.45
CA VAL A 151 -8.83 9.90 37.55
C VAL A 151 -7.55 9.09 37.29
N TYR A 152 -7.36 8.61 36.05
CA TYR A 152 -6.13 7.92 35.68
C TYR A 152 -4.89 8.83 35.68
N TYR A 153 -4.98 10.04 35.14
CA TYR A 153 -3.86 10.99 35.12
C TYR A 153 -3.42 11.46 36.50
N SER A 154 -4.33 11.50 37.48
CA SER A 154 -4.03 11.90 38.85
C SER A 154 -3.46 10.76 39.70
N ASN A 155 -3.87 9.52 39.46
CA ASN A 155 -3.52 8.38 40.33
C ASN A 155 -2.40 7.48 39.78
N LEU A 156 -2.12 7.51 38.47
CA LEU A 156 -1.06 6.70 37.87
C LEU A 156 0.24 7.49 37.69
N PRO A 157 1.41 6.88 37.97
CA PRO A 157 2.68 7.53 37.70
C PRO A 157 2.87 7.71 36.20
N LYS A 158 3.28 8.91 35.78
CA LYS A 158 3.42 9.32 34.37
C LYS A 158 4.15 8.30 33.49
N LYS A 159 5.19 7.65 34.02
CA LYS A 159 5.96 6.61 33.29
C LYS A 159 5.10 5.40 32.91
N ARG A 160 4.19 4.96 33.79
CA ARG A 160 3.28 3.83 33.50
C ARG A 160 2.25 4.20 32.44
N ILE A 161 1.69 5.41 32.51
CA ILE A 161 0.74 5.90 31.50
C ILE A 161 1.40 5.96 30.12
N ILE A 162 2.61 6.54 30.03
CA ILE A 162 3.37 6.59 28.77
C ILE A 162 3.69 5.18 28.27
N GLY A 163 4.12 4.28 29.15
CA GLY A 163 4.40 2.88 28.79
C GLY A 163 3.18 2.15 28.23
N SER A 164 2.01 2.31 28.86
CA SER A 164 0.74 1.73 28.38
C SER A 164 0.32 2.29 27.02
N ILE A 165 0.48 3.59 26.79
CA ILE A 165 0.18 4.23 25.49
C ILE A 165 1.13 3.70 24.40
N ILE A 166 2.43 3.63 24.68
CA ILE A 166 3.42 3.11 23.72
C ILE A 166 3.12 1.64 23.40
N SER A 167 2.80 0.82 24.40
CA SER A 167 2.43 -0.59 24.20
C SER A 167 1.18 -0.75 23.33
N LEU A 168 0.13 0.05 23.59
CA LEU A 168 -1.08 0.05 22.78
C LEU A 168 -0.79 0.45 21.32
N LEU A 169 -0.02 1.53 21.13
CA LEU A 169 0.38 2.00 19.80
C LEU A 169 1.23 0.97 19.05
N LEU A 170 2.11 0.24 19.74
CA LEU A 170 2.90 -0.83 19.14
C LEU A 170 2.01 -1.96 18.63
N VAL A 171 1.03 -2.42 19.43
CA VAL A 171 0.06 -3.44 19.00
C VAL A 171 -0.73 -2.97 17.78
N PHE A 172 -1.19 -1.72 17.80
CA PHE A 172 -1.94 -1.15 16.68
C PHE A 172 -1.06 -0.98 15.43
N TYR A 173 0.21 -0.61 15.59
CA TYR A 173 1.18 -0.51 14.51
C TYR A 173 1.46 -1.88 13.88
N VAL A 174 1.67 -2.93 14.69
CA VAL A 174 1.84 -4.31 14.19
C VAL A 174 0.60 -4.75 13.41
N PHE A 175 -0.60 -4.43 13.91
CA PHE A 175 -1.85 -4.75 13.23
C PHE A 175 -2.00 -3.99 11.90
N ILE A 176 -1.73 -2.68 11.86
CA ILE A 176 -1.77 -1.89 10.63
C ILE A 176 -0.71 -2.39 9.64
N PHE A 177 0.51 -2.64 10.10
CA PHE A 177 1.59 -3.17 9.28
C PHE A 177 1.22 -4.53 8.68
N TYR A 178 0.60 -5.41 9.47
CA TYR A 178 0.03 -6.66 8.99
C TYR A 178 -1.03 -6.42 7.88
N VAL A 179 -1.97 -5.50 8.08
CA VAL A 179 -2.99 -5.17 7.07
C VAL A 179 -2.36 -4.58 5.80
N ILE A 180 -1.34 -3.73 5.92
CA ILE A 180 -0.63 -3.13 4.78
C ILE A 180 0.14 -4.20 4.00
N ILE A 181 0.83 -5.12 4.70
CA ILE A 181 1.48 -6.27 4.06
C ILE A 181 0.44 -7.10 3.33
N GLN A 182 -0.73 -7.40 3.92
CA GLN A 182 -1.77 -8.16 3.23
C GLN A 182 -2.31 -7.44 1.98
N LYS A 183 -2.29 -6.10 1.94
CA LYS A 183 -2.69 -5.32 0.76
C LYS A 183 -1.60 -5.20 -0.31
N LYS A 184 -0.32 -5.29 0.05
CA LYS A 184 0.82 -5.06 -0.86
C LYS A 184 1.62 -6.31 -1.22
N ALA A 185 1.59 -7.35 -0.39
CA ALA A 185 2.22 -8.62 -0.70
C ALA A 185 1.34 -9.38 -1.71
N PRO A 186 1.92 -10.09 -2.68
CA PRO A 186 1.20 -11.18 -3.32
C PRO A 186 0.75 -12.09 -2.17
N GLN A 187 -0.57 -12.29 -2.09
CA GLN A 187 -1.28 -12.97 -1.02
C GLN A 187 -0.48 -14.19 -0.52
N LEU A 188 0.28 -14.03 0.57
CA LEU A 188 1.13 -15.08 1.17
C LEU A 188 0.31 -16.29 1.67
N LEU A 189 -1.03 -16.21 1.57
CA LEU A 189 -2.01 -17.21 1.93
C LEU A 189 -3.05 -17.44 0.81
N ASP A 190 -2.73 -17.14 -0.46
CA ASP A 190 -3.56 -17.58 -1.60
C ASP A 190 -3.20 -19.03 -1.95
N PHE A 191 -3.81 -19.97 -1.21
CA PHE A 191 -3.58 -21.41 -1.36
C PHE A 191 -4.36 -22.01 -2.55
N ARG A 192 -4.51 -21.29 -3.66
CA ARG A 192 -5.06 -21.86 -4.88
C ARG A 192 -4.02 -22.74 -5.55
N ALA A 193 -4.11 -24.05 -5.32
CA ALA A 193 -3.16 -25.05 -5.82
C ALA A 193 -2.96 -25.05 -7.34
N TYR A 194 -3.95 -24.57 -8.11
CA TYR A 194 -3.94 -24.57 -9.58
C TYR A 194 -3.86 -23.18 -10.22
N TYR A 195 -3.78 -22.10 -9.43
CA TYR A 195 -3.71 -20.73 -9.96
C TYR A 195 -2.41 -20.08 -9.49
N SER A 196 -1.49 -19.86 -10.42
CA SER A 196 -0.21 -19.20 -10.17
C SER A 196 -0.03 -18.01 -11.12
N ARG A 197 0.54 -16.92 -10.60
CA ARG A 197 0.93 -15.73 -11.35
C ARG A 197 2.44 -15.66 -11.59
N GLY A 198 3.13 -16.81 -11.46
CA GLY A 198 4.59 -16.87 -11.55
C GLY A 198 5.14 -16.90 -12.97
N SER A 199 4.32 -17.16 -13.99
CA SER A 199 4.76 -17.30 -15.38
C SER A 199 4.16 -16.23 -16.28
N GLU A 200 5.02 -15.44 -16.92
CA GLU A 200 4.60 -14.44 -17.92
C GLU A 200 3.99 -15.08 -19.18
N TYR A 201 4.37 -16.32 -19.50
CA TYR A 201 3.86 -17.06 -20.67
C TYR A 201 2.36 -17.40 -20.60
N PHE A 202 1.82 -17.53 -19.39
CA PHE A 202 0.46 -18.01 -19.14
C PHE A 202 -0.39 -16.95 -18.42
N GLN A 203 0.05 -15.69 -18.44
CA GLN A 203 -0.62 -14.60 -17.77
C GLN A 203 -0.78 -13.40 -18.70
N ILE A 204 -1.99 -12.86 -18.75
CA ILE A 204 -2.25 -11.55 -19.34
C ILE A 204 -2.01 -10.51 -18.25
N ASN A 205 -0.98 -9.68 -18.43
CA ASN A 205 -0.77 -8.49 -17.61
C ASN A 205 -1.40 -7.27 -18.31
N PRO A 206 -2.51 -6.71 -17.80
CA PRO A 206 -3.23 -5.61 -18.45
C PRO A 206 -2.35 -4.39 -18.78
N ARG A 207 -1.25 -4.19 -18.05
CA ARG A 207 -0.34 -3.05 -18.29
C ARG A 207 0.38 -3.13 -19.64
N HIS A 208 0.44 -4.29 -20.26
CA HIS A 208 1.06 -4.51 -21.57
C HIS A 208 0.13 -4.25 -22.77
N TYR A 209 -1.17 -4.02 -22.54
CA TYR A 209 -2.15 -3.88 -23.62
C TYR A 209 -2.92 -2.58 -23.48
N ASP A 210 -2.91 -1.74 -24.52
CA ASP A 210 -3.54 -0.43 -24.48
C ASP A 210 -5.05 -0.52 -24.20
N ASN A 211 -5.74 -1.55 -24.72
CA ASN A 211 -7.18 -1.76 -24.53
C ASN A 211 -7.60 -2.19 -23.10
N LEU A 212 -6.71 -2.86 -22.36
CA LEU A 212 -6.99 -3.37 -21.00
C LEU A 212 -6.47 -2.43 -19.91
N ARG A 213 -5.61 -1.47 -20.27
CA ARG A 213 -4.97 -0.57 -19.33
C ARG A 213 -5.96 0.48 -18.83
N ALA A 214 -5.92 0.79 -17.53
CA ALA A 214 -6.72 1.88 -17.00
C ALA A 214 -6.23 3.22 -17.56
N SER A 215 -7.17 4.15 -17.82
CA SER A 215 -6.84 5.47 -18.35
C SER A 215 -5.80 6.19 -17.48
N GLY A 216 -4.76 6.74 -18.14
CA GLY A 216 -3.65 7.46 -17.50
C GLY A 216 -2.62 6.57 -16.79
N GLN A 217 -2.77 5.24 -16.79
CA GLN A 217 -1.79 4.34 -16.18
C GLN A 217 -0.59 4.14 -17.13
N LEU A 218 0.64 4.22 -16.61
CA LEU A 218 1.86 4.01 -17.39
C LEU A 218 2.03 2.55 -17.85
N SER A 219 2.65 2.38 -19.02
CA SER A 219 3.04 1.04 -19.51
C SER A 219 4.10 0.45 -18.57
N PHE A 220 4.25 -0.88 -18.58
CA PHE A 220 5.32 -1.54 -17.83
C PHE A 220 6.51 -1.77 -18.77
N GLY A 221 7.03 -0.67 -19.34
CA GLY A 221 8.17 -0.69 -20.26
C GLY A 221 7.87 -1.12 -21.71
N ILE A 222 6.76 -1.80 -21.93
CA ILE A 222 6.29 -2.26 -23.24
C ILE A 222 4.76 -2.21 -23.33
N SER A 223 4.24 -1.92 -24.51
CA SER A 223 2.83 -2.02 -24.84
C SER A 223 2.56 -2.50 -26.26
N ILE A 224 1.45 -3.21 -26.44
CA ILE A 224 0.81 -3.46 -27.74
C ILE A 224 -0.62 -2.92 -27.76
N GLN A 225 -1.19 -2.77 -28.96
CA GLN A 225 -2.51 -2.14 -29.11
C GLN A 225 -3.65 -2.89 -28.39
N SER A 226 -3.57 -4.21 -28.30
CA SER A 226 -4.64 -5.05 -27.78
C SER A 226 -4.14 -6.48 -27.50
N ASP A 227 -4.78 -7.18 -26.56
CA ASP A 227 -4.60 -8.63 -26.36
C ASP A 227 -5.11 -9.45 -27.55
N ILE A 228 -6.08 -8.91 -28.29
CA ILE A 228 -6.55 -9.43 -29.58
C ILE A 228 -6.11 -8.48 -30.69
N VAL A 229 -5.22 -8.94 -31.56
CA VAL A 229 -4.63 -8.19 -32.66
C VAL A 229 -5.36 -8.51 -33.95
N GLN A 230 -5.94 -7.48 -34.56
CA GLN A 230 -6.63 -7.52 -35.84
C GLN A 230 -5.87 -6.66 -36.86
N GLY A 231 -5.80 -7.13 -38.11
CA GLY A 231 -5.15 -6.43 -39.22
C GLY A 231 -3.76 -6.98 -39.57
N ASP A 232 -3.00 -6.20 -40.33
CA ASP A 232 -1.74 -6.69 -40.93
C ASP A 232 -0.50 -6.31 -40.10
N PHE A 233 -0.67 -5.59 -38.99
CA PHE A 233 0.44 -5.08 -38.19
C PHE A 233 0.17 -5.19 -36.68
N LEU A 234 1.20 -5.59 -35.94
CA LEU A 234 1.31 -5.43 -34.50
C LEU A 234 1.99 -4.09 -34.19
N LYS A 235 1.28 -3.20 -33.50
CA LYS A 235 1.86 -1.95 -32.99
C LYS A 235 2.60 -2.27 -31.70
N LEU A 236 3.93 -2.20 -31.75
CA LEU A 236 4.80 -2.37 -30.59
C LEU A 236 5.31 -1.02 -30.11
N PHE A 237 5.02 -0.69 -28.86
CA PHE A 237 5.60 0.44 -28.15
C PHE A 237 6.59 -0.04 -27.07
N LEU A 238 7.79 0.54 -27.04
CA LEU A 238 8.79 0.34 -26.00
C LEU A 238 9.04 1.67 -25.31
N ALA A 239 8.83 1.72 -23.99
CA ALA A 239 9.09 2.93 -23.22
C ALA A 239 10.60 3.22 -23.18
N TYR A 240 10.94 4.50 -23.19
CA TYR A 240 12.32 4.99 -23.10
C TYR A 240 12.50 5.69 -21.75
N PRO A 241 12.85 4.96 -20.69
CA PRO A 241 13.10 5.58 -19.39
C PRO A 241 14.44 6.31 -19.40
N LYS A 242 14.53 7.43 -18.66
CA LYS A 242 15.73 8.29 -18.66
C LYS A 242 17.03 7.56 -18.28
N HIS A 243 16.97 6.55 -17.41
CA HIS A 243 18.17 5.78 -17.02
C HIS A 243 18.76 4.96 -18.17
N LEU A 244 18.02 4.76 -19.27
CA LEU A 244 18.53 4.08 -20.46
C LEU A 244 19.56 4.94 -21.20
N ASP A 245 19.58 6.26 -21.00
CA ASP A 245 20.60 7.16 -21.59
C ASP A 245 22.01 6.71 -21.20
N GLU A 246 22.25 6.40 -19.92
CA GLU A 246 23.57 5.97 -19.41
C GLU A 246 24.04 4.67 -20.07
N VAL A 247 23.12 3.71 -20.27
CA VAL A 247 23.43 2.41 -20.88
C VAL A 247 23.69 2.56 -22.38
N LEU A 248 22.93 3.42 -23.06
CA LEU A 248 23.08 3.63 -24.49
C LEU A 248 24.28 4.49 -24.84
N ASP A 249 24.71 5.41 -23.98
CA ASP A 249 25.94 6.19 -24.21
C ASP A 249 27.18 5.29 -24.30
N ASP A 250 27.25 4.23 -23.49
CA ASP A 250 28.33 3.24 -23.52
C ASP A 250 28.28 2.31 -24.74
N LEU A 251 27.07 1.93 -25.17
CA LEU A 251 26.86 0.95 -26.26
C LEU A 251 26.87 1.60 -27.64
N CYS A 252 26.23 2.76 -27.76
CA CYS A 252 26.09 3.50 -29.00
C CYS A 252 27.29 4.44 -29.17
N ASN A 253 28.45 3.90 -29.57
CA ASN A 253 29.61 4.73 -29.92
C ASN A 253 29.30 5.60 -31.15
N GLN A 254 28.94 6.86 -30.93
CA GLN A 254 28.58 7.78 -32.02
C GLN A 254 29.81 8.49 -32.54
N ALA A 255 30.23 8.17 -33.77
CA ALA A 255 31.21 8.99 -34.48
C ALA A 255 30.67 10.43 -34.65
N GLU A 256 31.55 11.43 -34.54
CA GLU A 256 31.17 12.83 -34.72
C GLU A 256 30.44 13.06 -36.06
N VAL A 257 29.41 13.89 -36.02
CA VAL A 257 28.63 14.25 -37.21
C VAL A 257 29.43 15.30 -38.00
N PRO A 258 29.63 15.16 -39.32
CA PRO A 258 30.40 16.12 -40.10
C PRO A 258 29.84 17.55 -39.99
N ASP A 259 30.73 18.52 -39.74
CA ASP A 259 30.36 19.94 -39.64
C ASP A 259 29.91 20.55 -40.97
N SER A 260 30.16 19.87 -42.09
CA SER A 260 29.73 20.29 -43.43
C SER A 260 28.23 20.19 -43.65
N LEU A 261 27.50 19.46 -42.79
CA LEU A 261 26.06 19.25 -42.92
C LEU A 261 25.27 20.40 -42.29
N ASN A 262 24.14 20.75 -42.89
CA ASN A 262 23.26 21.77 -42.31
C ASN A 262 22.59 21.26 -41.02
N ARG A 263 22.00 22.17 -40.23
CA ARG A 263 21.37 21.82 -38.92
C ARG A 263 20.32 20.71 -39.04
N TYR A 264 19.51 20.71 -40.10
CA TYR A 264 18.45 19.73 -40.32
C TYR A 264 19.04 18.35 -40.64
N GLU A 265 19.99 18.29 -41.56
CA GLU A 265 20.70 17.06 -41.95
C GLU A 265 21.46 16.43 -40.80
N ARG A 266 22.15 17.25 -39.99
CA ARG A 266 22.85 16.77 -38.78
C ARG A 266 21.88 16.12 -37.80
N ARG A 267 20.71 16.74 -37.59
CA ARG A 267 19.67 16.19 -36.70
C ARG A 267 19.11 14.89 -37.24
N ALA A 268 18.75 14.86 -38.53
CA ALA A 268 18.22 13.65 -39.17
C ALA A 268 19.23 12.49 -39.14
N LEU A 269 20.53 12.76 -39.34
CA LEU A 269 21.58 11.76 -39.25
C LEU A 269 21.73 11.23 -37.82
N LYS A 270 21.70 12.12 -36.82
CA LYS A 270 21.77 11.75 -35.40
C LYS A 270 20.56 10.88 -35.02
N ASP A 271 19.35 11.31 -35.35
CA ASP A 271 18.11 10.59 -35.06
C ASP A 271 18.12 9.19 -35.71
N ARG A 272 18.56 9.10 -36.97
CA ARG A 272 18.72 7.82 -37.67
C ARG A 272 19.70 6.89 -36.97
N ARG A 273 20.88 7.40 -36.56
CA ARG A 273 21.90 6.62 -35.84
C ARG A 273 21.40 6.13 -34.49
N ASN A 274 20.70 6.99 -33.74
CA ASN A 274 20.11 6.66 -32.45
C ASN A 274 19.07 5.54 -32.59
N LEU A 275 18.13 5.69 -33.53
CA LEU A 275 17.09 4.67 -33.78
C LEU A 275 17.68 3.36 -34.28
N GLN A 276 18.76 3.42 -35.08
CA GLN A 276 19.49 2.23 -35.50
C GLN A 276 20.17 1.53 -34.32
N CYS A 277 20.83 2.27 -33.43
CA CYS A 277 21.41 1.68 -32.23
C CYS A 277 20.33 1.01 -31.35
N LEU A 278 19.16 1.63 -31.20
CA LEU A 278 18.03 1.02 -30.51
C LEU A 278 17.52 -0.26 -31.21
N ALA A 279 17.52 -0.28 -32.54
CA ALA A 279 17.17 -1.47 -33.33
C ALA A 279 18.20 -2.61 -33.16
N ASP A 280 19.47 -2.28 -32.95
CA ASP A 280 20.53 -3.26 -32.67
C ASP A 280 20.50 -3.73 -31.20
N TYR A 281 20.08 -2.84 -30.28
CA TYR A 281 19.98 -3.09 -28.85
C TYR A 281 18.80 -4.02 -28.49
N TYR A 282 17.61 -3.79 -29.05
CA TYR A 282 16.43 -4.61 -28.79
C TYR A 282 16.31 -5.77 -29.78
N ARG A 283 16.18 -6.98 -29.26
CA ARG A 283 15.85 -8.18 -30.05
C ARG A 283 14.41 -8.59 -29.83
N ILE A 284 13.63 -8.47 -30.89
CA ILE A 284 12.19 -8.79 -30.89
C ILE A 284 12.01 -10.17 -31.51
N HIS A 285 11.33 -11.06 -30.79
CA HIS A 285 10.92 -12.37 -31.30
C HIS A 285 9.41 -12.47 -31.27
N ILE A 286 8.85 -13.03 -32.33
CA ILE A 286 7.46 -13.48 -32.36
C ILE A 286 7.50 -15.00 -32.41
N ASN A 287 6.94 -15.63 -31.39
CA ASN A 287 7.06 -17.06 -31.13
C ASN A 287 8.54 -17.48 -31.03
N ASP A 288 9.03 -18.23 -32.01
CA ASP A 288 10.42 -18.69 -32.09
C ASP A 288 11.20 -17.97 -33.21
N SER A 289 10.55 -17.10 -33.98
CA SER A 289 11.14 -16.35 -35.08
C SER A 289 11.68 -15.01 -34.60
N LEU A 290 12.94 -14.72 -34.93
CA LEU A 290 13.54 -13.40 -34.71
C LEU A 290 13.01 -12.42 -35.76
N TYR A 291 12.42 -11.33 -35.31
CA TYR A 291 12.04 -10.23 -36.19
C TYR A 291 13.28 -9.36 -36.47
N ALA A 292 13.92 -9.62 -37.62
CA ALA A 292 15.18 -8.98 -37.96
C ALA A 292 14.97 -7.50 -38.35
N ARG A 293 15.58 -6.59 -37.57
CA ARG A 293 15.63 -5.13 -37.81
C ARG A 293 14.26 -4.44 -37.77
N PRO A 294 13.66 -4.25 -36.58
CA PRO A 294 12.49 -3.39 -36.43
C PRO A 294 12.78 -1.97 -36.92
N VAL A 295 11.84 -1.38 -37.64
CA VAL A 295 11.89 0.04 -37.98
C VAL A 295 11.28 0.80 -36.82
N PHE A 296 12.12 1.51 -36.07
CA PHE A 296 11.69 2.32 -34.94
C PHE A 296 11.45 3.77 -35.34
N MET A 297 10.45 4.38 -34.71
CA MET A 297 10.17 5.81 -34.74
C MET A 297 10.04 6.32 -33.31
N TYR A 298 10.46 7.56 -33.05
CA TYR A 298 10.16 8.19 -31.78
C TYR A 298 8.66 8.37 -31.61
N TYR A 299 8.16 8.09 -30.41
CA TYR A 299 6.74 8.16 -30.12
C TYR A 299 6.51 8.64 -28.68
N GLU A 300 5.46 9.42 -28.51
CA GLU A 300 4.95 9.80 -27.20
C GLU A 300 3.53 9.22 -27.09
N HIS A 301 3.30 8.41 -26.06
CA HIS A 301 2.03 7.73 -25.90
C HIS A 301 0.91 8.75 -25.61
N PRO A 302 -0.19 8.78 -26.38
CA PRO A 302 -1.13 9.90 -26.38
C PRO A 302 -1.90 10.08 -25.09
N GLU A 303 -2.13 9.00 -24.33
CA GLU A 303 -2.89 9.06 -23.07
C GLU A 303 -2.01 9.23 -21.84
N THR A 304 -0.77 8.76 -21.90
CA THR A 304 0.12 8.65 -20.72
C THR A 304 1.31 9.60 -20.81
N TYR A 305 1.54 10.20 -21.97
CA TYR A 305 2.69 11.04 -22.30
C TYR A 305 4.05 10.33 -22.07
N GLU A 306 4.03 9.00 -22.04
CA GLU A 306 5.23 8.20 -21.90
C GLU A 306 6.05 8.27 -23.18
N LYS A 307 7.31 8.70 -23.07
CA LYS A 307 8.24 8.79 -24.20
C LYS A 307 8.81 7.42 -24.49
N GLY A 308 8.93 7.10 -25.77
CA GLY A 308 9.42 5.80 -26.21
C GLY A 308 9.70 5.74 -27.69
N ILE A 309 9.79 4.50 -28.17
CA ILE A 309 9.86 4.16 -29.58
C ILE A 309 8.71 3.25 -29.96
N ILE A 310 8.25 3.39 -31.20
CA ILE A 310 7.19 2.57 -31.78
C ILE A 310 7.71 1.84 -33.01
N SER A 311 7.23 0.61 -33.21
CA SER A 311 7.41 -0.15 -34.44
C SER A 311 6.11 -0.80 -34.85
N TYR A 312 5.90 -0.95 -36.16
CA TYR A 312 4.77 -1.69 -36.72
C TYR A 312 5.33 -2.97 -37.33
N LEU A 313 5.12 -4.10 -36.63
CA LEU A 313 5.60 -5.40 -37.05
C LEU A 313 4.55 -6.02 -37.97
N PRO A 314 4.85 -6.30 -39.25
CA PRO A 314 3.97 -7.06 -40.13
C PRO A 314 3.56 -8.37 -39.49
N ALA A 315 2.30 -8.75 -39.66
CA ALA A 315 1.75 -10.00 -39.18
C ALA A 315 2.16 -11.22 -40.04
N ASP A 316 3.06 -11.01 -41.02
CA ASP A 316 3.64 -12.05 -41.85
C ASP A 316 4.35 -13.09 -40.97
N GLY A 317 3.76 -14.29 -40.87
CA GLY A 317 4.27 -15.39 -40.03
C GLY A 317 3.65 -15.48 -38.63
N PHE A 318 2.65 -14.66 -38.31
CA PHE A 318 1.83 -14.85 -37.11
C PHE A 318 0.94 -16.08 -37.28
N GLN A 319 0.76 -16.84 -36.22
CA GLN A 319 -0.16 -17.98 -36.21
C GLN A 319 -1.58 -17.46 -35.93
N ALA A 320 -2.59 -18.01 -36.60
CA ALA A 320 -3.97 -17.73 -36.21
C ALA A 320 -4.21 -18.20 -34.77
N GLY A 321 -4.73 -17.34 -33.90
CA GLY A 321 -4.85 -17.60 -32.47
C GLY A 321 -3.63 -17.15 -31.68
N GLN A 322 -3.16 -17.95 -30.73
CA GLN A 322 -2.17 -17.52 -29.75
C GLN A 322 -0.77 -17.35 -30.36
N ASN A 323 -0.14 -16.22 -30.05
CA ASN A 323 1.26 -15.92 -30.34
C ASN A 323 1.92 -15.37 -29.07
N ILE A 324 3.24 -15.36 -29.04
CA ILE A 324 4.03 -14.83 -27.92
C ILE A 324 5.04 -13.83 -28.47
N LEU A 325 4.92 -12.57 -28.08
CA LEU A 325 5.94 -11.55 -28.28
C LEU A 325 6.98 -11.65 -27.16
N LYS A 326 8.26 -11.76 -27.51
CA LYS A 326 9.36 -11.77 -26.56
C LYS A 326 10.36 -10.67 -26.92
N VAL A 327 10.74 -9.85 -25.96
CA VAL A 327 11.75 -8.80 -26.15
C VAL A 327 12.92 -9.09 -25.23
N SER A 328 14.12 -9.12 -25.80
CA SER A 328 15.37 -9.27 -25.06
C SER A 328 16.36 -8.19 -25.48
N LEU A 329 17.46 -8.05 -24.74
CA LEU A 329 18.55 -7.16 -25.08
C LEU A 329 19.62 -7.91 -25.87
N ALA A 330 20.33 -7.22 -26.76
CA ALA A 330 21.49 -7.78 -27.43
C ALA A 330 22.64 -7.95 -26.42
N GLN A 331 23.16 -9.18 -26.33
CA GLN A 331 24.32 -9.47 -25.48
C GLN A 331 25.61 -9.44 -26.30
N PRO A 332 26.68 -8.77 -25.81
CA PRO A 332 27.95 -8.67 -26.53
C PRO A 332 28.72 -10.00 -26.60
N ASN A 333 28.35 -11.03 -25.85
CA ASN A 333 28.89 -12.39 -25.94
C ASN A 333 27.83 -13.44 -25.52
N PRO A 334 26.96 -13.89 -26.43
CA PRO A 334 25.94 -14.86 -26.10
C PRO A 334 26.58 -16.22 -25.80
N ASN A 335 26.49 -16.69 -24.56
CA ASN A 335 26.84 -18.08 -24.23
C ASN A 335 25.74 -19.00 -24.79
N PRO A 336 26.04 -19.95 -25.68
CA PRO A 336 25.03 -20.82 -26.29
C PRO A 336 24.30 -21.72 -25.28
N ASN A 337 24.88 -21.93 -24.09
CA ASN A 337 24.27 -22.71 -23.00
C ASN A 337 23.53 -21.85 -21.97
N GLN A 338 23.51 -20.52 -22.13
CA GLN A 338 22.78 -19.63 -21.24
C GLN A 338 21.35 -19.49 -21.71
N GLU A 339 20.41 -19.71 -20.79
CA GLU A 339 18.99 -19.52 -21.04
C GLU A 339 18.74 -18.06 -21.47
N LYS A 340 17.94 -17.86 -22.53
CA LYS A 340 17.65 -16.53 -23.06
C LYS A 340 16.86 -15.75 -22.01
N ASP A 341 17.50 -14.73 -21.43
CA ASP A 341 16.84 -13.82 -20.50
C ASP A 341 16.00 -12.82 -21.29
N TYR A 342 14.68 -13.02 -21.27
CA TYR A 342 13.73 -12.14 -21.93
C TYR A 342 13.30 -11.06 -20.95
N LEU A 343 13.47 -9.79 -21.35
CA LEU A 343 13.05 -8.63 -20.57
C LEU A 343 11.53 -8.56 -20.45
N TYR A 344 10.83 -8.94 -21.52
CA TYR A 344 9.36 -8.96 -21.57
C TYR A 344 8.85 -10.18 -22.35
N VAL A 345 7.82 -10.84 -21.83
CA VAL A 345 7.08 -11.91 -22.50
C VAL A 345 5.58 -11.60 -22.49
N LEU A 346 4.97 -11.46 -23.67
CA LEU A 346 3.58 -11.05 -23.83
C LEU A 346 2.83 -12.04 -24.74
N PRO A 347 1.85 -12.80 -24.22
CA PRO A 347 0.94 -13.55 -25.08
C PRO A 347 -0.06 -12.61 -25.76
N PHE A 348 -0.41 -12.85 -27.03
CA PHE A 348 -1.46 -12.13 -27.73
C PHE A 348 -2.17 -13.05 -28.74
N TRP A 349 -3.39 -12.71 -29.14
CA TRP A 349 -4.18 -13.49 -30.08
C TRP A 349 -4.31 -12.77 -31.40
N TYR A 350 -3.80 -13.38 -32.46
CA TYR A 350 -3.91 -12.86 -33.81
C TYR A 350 -5.16 -13.42 -34.49
N GLN A 351 -6.01 -12.51 -34.97
CA GLN A 351 -7.15 -12.84 -35.82
C GLN A 351 -6.84 -12.39 -37.25
N PRO A 352 -6.54 -13.33 -38.18
CA PRO A 352 -6.31 -12.97 -39.58
C PRO A 352 -7.54 -12.26 -40.16
N PRO A 353 -7.36 -11.30 -41.07
CA PRO A 353 -8.49 -10.70 -41.77
C PRO A 353 -9.28 -11.79 -42.49
N HIS A 354 -10.60 -11.85 -42.26
CA HIS A 354 -11.48 -12.72 -43.05
C HIS A 354 -11.47 -12.21 -44.49
N PHE A 355 -10.88 -12.98 -45.40
CA PHE A 355 -11.16 -12.84 -46.83
C PHE A 355 -12.65 -13.18 -47.01
N ILE A 356 -13.49 -12.17 -47.17
CA ILE A 356 -14.79 -12.36 -47.78
C ILE A 356 -14.47 -12.69 -49.24
N ASP A 357 -14.60 -13.97 -49.61
CA ASP A 357 -14.61 -14.37 -51.02
C ASP A 357 -15.74 -13.60 -51.71
N SER A 358 -15.39 -12.50 -52.36
CA SER A 358 -16.20 -11.85 -53.37
C SER A 358 -16.16 -12.71 -54.64
N GLU A 359 -16.62 -13.95 -54.55
CA GLU A 359 -16.97 -14.76 -55.70
C GLU A 359 -18.34 -15.36 -55.45
N LYS A 360 -19.36 -14.63 -55.90
CA LYS A 360 -20.39 -15.26 -56.73
C LYS A 360 -21.02 -14.23 -57.67
N PRO A 361 -21.07 -14.53 -58.98
CA PRO A 361 -21.58 -13.64 -60.02
C PRO A 361 -23.09 -13.38 -59.92
#